data_AF-A0AAN8NUG8-F1
#
_entry.id   AF-A0AAN8NUG8-F1
#
_cell.length_a   1.000
_cell.length_b   1.000
_cell.length_c   1.000
_cell.angle_alpha   90.00
_cell.angle_beta   90.00
_cell.angle_gamma   90.00
#
_symmetry.space_group_name_H-M   'P 1'
#
loop_
_entity.id
_entity.type
_entity.pdbx_description
1 polymer ?
#
loop_
_entity_poly.entity_id
_entity_poly.type
_entity_poly.pdbx_seq_one_letter_code
_entity_poly.pdbx_strand_id
1 'polypeptide(L)'
;MGSILDSQTVITAEQVLRVPTKTPENILALAGSLSPWWGKNSQVRHIKEIMYHEYEVVLLTVKNDWKFNKFVAPIKLPKKFYRTHTPVYGKHAIVFGIVLDYNLYWGDAVPKGKTYFASLNRAVHEVWEECEATFPKLKTKFNVSTHYCLYPNDTFGHGCLGSPSVGVNRKGNINLVGVIIGTTSTGYDLVIKISYLDKWIKTRSLLGSQMILQ
;
A
#
# COMPACT_ATOMS: atom_id res chain seq x y z
N MET A 1 6.79 1.17 0.80
CA MET A 1 6.43 0.30 -0.36
C MET A 1 5.30 0.91 -1.15
N GLY A 2 4.79 0.27 -2.20
CA GLY A 2 3.65 0.78 -2.97
C GLY A 2 3.06 -0.29 -3.88
N SER A 3 1.94 0.02 -4.52
CA SER A 3 1.28 -0.85 -5.49
C SER A 3 1.19 -0.16 -6.85
N ILE A 4 1.61 -0.85 -7.91
CA ILE A 4 1.46 -0.35 -9.29
C ILE A 4 -0.02 -0.48 -9.67
N LEU A 5 -0.65 0.64 -10.04
CA LEU A 5 -2.05 0.67 -10.46
C LEU A 5 -2.20 0.54 -11.99
N ASP A 6 -1.29 1.17 -12.72
CA ASP A 6 -1.21 1.12 -14.18
C ASP A 6 0.25 1.38 -14.65
N SER A 7 0.47 1.65 -15.94
CA SER A 7 1.84 1.80 -16.46
C SER A 7 2.56 3.03 -15.91
N GLN A 8 1.87 4.01 -15.33
CA GLN A 8 2.46 5.26 -14.85
C GLN A 8 2.22 5.53 -13.37
N THR A 9 1.20 4.91 -12.77
CA THR A 9 0.76 5.27 -11.43
C THR A 9 1.09 4.20 -10.41
N VAL A 10 1.64 4.63 -9.27
CA VAL A 10 1.85 3.82 -8.07
C VAL A 10 1.10 4.47 -6.91
N ILE A 11 0.40 3.68 -6.10
CA ILE A 11 -0.22 4.14 -4.85
C ILE A 11 0.63 3.72 -3.65
N THR A 12 0.78 4.61 -2.67
CA THR A 12 1.49 4.33 -1.41
C THR A 12 0.97 5.23 -0.29
N ALA A 13 1.48 5.04 0.93
CA ALA A 13 1.22 5.92 2.05
C ALA A 13 2.11 7.17 2.00
N GLU A 14 1.56 8.31 2.39
CA GLU A 14 2.26 9.58 2.49
C GLU A 14 3.48 9.50 3.39
N GLN A 15 3.37 8.79 4.51
CA GLN A 15 4.43 8.69 5.51
C GLN A 15 5.72 8.05 4.96
N VAL A 16 5.67 7.28 3.86
CA VAL A 16 6.86 6.76 3.16
C VAL A 16 7.72 7.90 2.58
N LEU A 17 7.10 9.06 2.33
CA LEU A 17 7.72 10.23 1.72
C LEU A 17 8.14 11.29 2.74
N ARG A 18 7.75 11.17 4.02
CA ARG A 18 7.99 12.17 5.07
C ARG A 18 9.44 12.29 5.57
N VAL A 19 10.41 11.66 4.89
CA VAL A 19 11.83 11.87 5.21
C VAL A 19 12.26 13.23 4.63
N PRO A 20 12.79 14.16 5.45
CA PRO A 20 13.23 15.46 4.96
C PRO A 20 14.28 15.25 3.86
N THR A 21 14.15 15.98 2.73
CA THR A 21 14.96 15.94 1.48
C THR A 21 14.36 15.23 0.24
N LYS A 22 13.14 14.68 0.31
CA LYS A 22 12.52 14.02 -0.86
C LYS A 22 11.79 15.01 -1.78
N THR A 23 12.47 15.56 -2.77
CA THR A 23 11.82 16.02 -4.02
C THR A 23 11.43 14.80 -4.86
N PRO A 24 10.40 14.88 -5.73
CA PRO A 24 10.02 13.77 -6.62
C PRO A 24 11.21 13.14 -7.35
N GLU A 25 12.11 13.98 -7.85
CA GLU A 25 13.31 13.56 -8.58
C GLU A 25 14.33 12.75 -7.77
N ASN A 26 14.33 12.89 -6.44
CA ASN A 26 15.16 12.09 -5.52
C ASN A 26 14.52 10.73 -5.16
N ILE A 27 13.31 10.44 -5.63
CA ILE A 27 12.61 9.20 -5.32
C ILE A 27 12.70 8.24 -6.50
N LEU A 28 13.14 7.02 -6.19
CA LEU A 28 13.15 5.89 -7.11
C LEU A 28 12.11 4.86 -6.68
N ALA A 29 11.27 4.43 -7.62
CA ALA A 29 10.40 3.28 -7.48
C ALA A 29 11.06 2.06 -8.13
N LEU A 30 11.02 0.94 -7.42
CA LEU A 30 11.57 -0.34 -7.84
C LEU A 30 10.44 -1.36 -7.96
N ALA A 31 10.45 -2.16 -9.03
CA ALA A 31 9.55 -3.30 -9.20
C ALA A 31 10.27 -4.48 -9.85
N GLY A 32 9.69 -5.68 -9.75
CA GLY A 32 10.21 -6.88 -10.42
C GLY A 32 11.29 -7.65 -9.63
N SER A 33 11.49 -7.32 -8.36
CA SER A 33 12.40 -8.02 -7.45
C SER A 33 11.66 -8.48 -6.20
N LEU A 34 12.04 -9.64 -5.67
CA LEU A 34 11.62 -10.11 -4.33
C LEU A 34 12.47 -9.53 -3.20
N SER A 35 13.44 -8.67 -3.54
CA SER A 35 14.31 -7.97 -2.62
C SER A 35 14.11 -6.45 -2.78
N PRO A 36 14.29 -5.66 -1.71
CA PRO A 36 14.24 -4.21 -1.77
C PRO A 36 15.43 -3.58 -2.53
N TRP A 37 16.36 -4.38 -3.05
CA TRP A 37 17.47 -3.92 -3.90
C TRP A 37 17.23 -4.21 -5.38
N TRP A 38 17.96 -3.49 -6.24
CA TRP A 38 18.00 -3.76 -7.67
C TRP A 38 18.58 -5.14 -7.94
N GLY A 39 17.94 -5.89 -8.83
CA GLY A 39 18.37 -7.19 -9.31
C GLY A 39 18.11 -7.35 -10.81
N LYS A 40 18.37 -8.55 -11.32
CA LYS A 40 18.32 -8.86 -12.77
C LYS A 40 17.00 -8.53 -13.46
N ASN A 41 15.88 -8.64 -12.74
CA ASN A 41 14.53 -8.39 -13.28
C ASN A 41 13.96 -7.03 -12.86
N SER A 42 14.76 -6.21 -12.17
CA SER A 42 14.28 -4.94 -11.63
C SER A 42 14.02 -3.93 -12.72
N GLN A 43 12.87 -3.26 -12.61
CA GLN A 43 12.61 -2.02 -13.29
C GLN A 43 12.72 -0.89 -12.27
N VAL A 44 13.53 0.12 -12.61
CA VAL A 44 13.72 1.31 -11.78
C VAL A 44 13.10 2.51 -12.49
N ARG A 45 12.36 3.33 -11.75
CA ARG A 45 11.68 4.52 -12.28
C ARG A 45 11.87 5.71 -11.37
N HIS A 46 12.17 6.86 -11.95
CA HIS A 46 12.08 8.13 -11.23
C HIS A 46 10.62 8.54 -11.06
N ILE A 47 10.31 9.11 -9.91
CA ILE A 47 9.02 9.77 -9.69
C ILE A 47 9.03 11.14 -10.36
N LYS A 48 8.01 11.39 -11.18
CA LYS A 48 7.74 12.66 -11.85
C LYS A 48 6.92 13.58 -10.97
N GLU A 49 5.88 13.05 -10.33
CA GLU A 49 4.90 13.83 -9.59
C GLU A 49 4.39 13.04 -8.38
N ILE A 50 4.04 13.76 -7.31
CA ILE A 50 3.43 13.23 -6.10
C ILE A 50 2.10 13.95 -5.89
N MET A 51 1.00 13.21 -5.90
CA MET A 51 -0.35 13.72 -5.63
C MET A 51 -0.81 13.23 -4.26
N TYR A 52 -1.05 14.17 -3.34
CA TYR A 52 -1.46 13.87 -1.97
C TYR A 52 -2.99 13.75 -1.84
N HIS A 53 -3.44 12.87 -0.94
CA HIS A 53 -4.82 12.76 -0.50
C HIS A 53 -4.93 13.09 0.99
N GLU A 54 -6.08 13.61 1.42
CA GLU A 54 -6.36 13.92 2.84
C GLU A 54 -6.27 12.73 3.81
N TYR A 55 -6.29 11.50 3.28
CA TYR A 55 -6.26 10.25 4.06
C TYR A 55 -4.85 9.62 4.10
N GLU A 56 -3.79 10.44 4.06
CA GLU A 56 -2.41 9.99 4.22
C GLU A 56 -1.96 8.98 3.13
N VAL A 57 -2.56 9.10 1.94
CA VAL A 57 -2.24 8.30 0.75
C VAL A 57 -1.76 9.21 -0.34
N VAL A 58 -0.86 8.70 -1.16
CA VAL A 58 -0.32 9.42 -2.31
C VAL A 58 -0.37 8.57 -3.57
N LEU A 59 -0.58 9.22 -4.70
CA LEU A 59 -0.29 8.67 -6.01
C LEU A 59 1.04 9.23 -6.50
N LEU A 60 1.90 8.34 -6.96
CA LEU A 60 3.17 8.66 -7.58
C LEU A 60 3.03 8.41 -9.08
N THR A 61 3.31 9.43 -9.88
CA THR A 61 3.44 9.28 -11.33
C THR A 61 4.90 9.04 -11.67
N VAL A 62 5.21 7.98 -12.42
CA VAL A 62 6.59 7.70 -12.87
C VAL A 62 6.92 8.45 -14.17
N LYS A 63 8.20 8.80 -14.38
CA LYS A 63 8.66 9.50 -15.59
C LYS A 63 8.63 8.62 -16.85
N ASN A 64 8.85 7.32 -16.70
CA ASN A 64 8.82 6.33 -17.79
C ASN A 64 7.88 5.18 -17.43
N ASP A 65 7.08 4.72 -18.40
CA ASP A 65 6.11 3.65 -18.16
C ASP A 65 6.76 2.35 -17.67
N TRP A 66 6.09 1.67 -16.74
CA TRP A 66 6.34 0.28 -16.40
C TRP A 66 6.13 -0.60 -17.63
N LYS A 67 7.06 -1.53 -17.87
CA LYS A 67 6.92 -2.53 -18.93
C LYS A 67 6.42 -3.82 -18.32
N PHE A 68 5.12 -4.10 -18.46
CA PHE A 68 4.53 -5.25 -17.80
C PHE A 68 5.04 -6.58 -18.38
N ASN A 69 5.28 -7.53 -17.48
CA ASN A 69 5.76 -8.87 -17.79
C ASN A 69 5.45 -9.80 -16.59
N LYS A 70 6.01 -11.01 -16.57
CA LYS A 70 5.78 -11.97 -15.48
C LYS A 70 6.27 -11.54 -14.09
N PHE A 71 7.11 -10.51 -13.99
CA PHE A 71 7.68 -9.99 -12.75
C PHE A 71 7.08 -8.64 -12.33
N VAL A 72 6.51 -7.89 -13.28
CA VAL A 72 5.93 -6.56 -13.04
C VAL A 72 4.54 -6.54 -13.66
N ALA A 73 3.53 -6.45 -12.82
CA ALA A 73 2.13 -6.34 -13.24
C ALA A 73 1.40 -5.34 -12.34
N PRO A 74 0.39 -4.62 -12.87
CA PRO A 74 -0.44 -3.76 -12.06
C PRO A 74 -1.36 -4.62 -11.18
N ILE A 75 -1.65 -4.13 -9.97
CA ILE A 75 -2.63 -4.75 -9.09
C ILE A 75 -4.04 -4.41 -9.56
N LYS A 76 -4.96 -5.37 -9.45
CA LYS A 76 -6.36 -5.15 -9.81
C LYS A 76 -7.09 -4.39 -8.71
N LEU A 77 -7.87 -3.39 -9.11
CA LEU A 77 -8.86 -2.76 -8.24
C LEU A 77 -10.16 -3.60 -8.21
N PRO A 78 -10.89 -3.61 -7.08
CA PRO A 78 -12.15 -4.34 -6.97
C PRO A 78 -13.21 -3.74 -7.91
N LYS A 79 -13.89 -4.60 -8.68
CA LYS A 79 -14.94 -4.19 -9.65
C LYS A 79 -16.24 -3.68 -9.01
N LYS A 80 -16.52 -4.07 -7.76
CA LYS A 80 -17.75 -3.70 -7.05
C LYS A 80 -17.41 -3.04 -5.72
N PHE A 81 -18.05 -1.90 -5.48
CA PHE A 81 -17.98 -1.18 -4.22
C PHE A 81 -18.81 -1.92 -3.18
N TYR A 82 -18.14 -2.67 -2.32
CA TYR A 82 -18.77 -3.12 -1.09
C TYR A 82 -18.27 -2.20 0.01
N ARG A 83 -19.15 -1.29 0.47
CA ARG A 83 -18.92 -0.37 1.60
C ARG A 83 -18.79 -1.10 2.94
N THR A 84 -18.82 -2.43 2.94
CA THR A 84 -18.80 -3.24 4.16
C THR A 84 -17.46 -3.14 4.87
N HIS A 85 -17.51 -3.30 6.20
CA HIS A 85 -16.41 -3.03 7.12
C HIS A 85 -15.15 -3.87 6.86
N THR A 86 -15.29 -5.11 6.36
CA THR A 86 -14.20 -6.06 6.10
C THR A 86 -13.46 -5.84 4.78
N PRO A 87 -12.21 -6.33 4.64
CA PRO A 87 -11.65 -6.67 3.34
C PRO A 87 -12.72 -7.36 2.50
N VAL A 88 -12.86 -6.95 1.25
CA VAL A 88 -13.95 -7.33 0.32
C VAL A 88 -14.21 -8.85 0.23
N TYR A 89 -13.31 -9.66 0.79
CA TYR A 89 -13.25 -11.11 0.65
C TYR A 89 -13.15 -11.90 1.96
N GLY A 90 -13.40 -11.29 3.12
CA GLY A 90 -13.53 -12.01 4.40
C GLY A 90 -12.86 -11.32 5.58
N LYS A 91 -12.64 -12.09 6.66
CA LYS A 91 -11.96 -11.62 7.88
C LYS A 91 -10.44 -11.49 7.74
N HIS A 92 -9.86 -11.86 6.61
CA HIS A 92 -8.42 -11.84 6.40
C HIS A 92 -8.04 -11.05 5.16
N ALA A 93 -6.85 -10.46 5.20
CA ALA A 93 -6.18 -9.84 4.06
C ALA A 93 -4.73 -10.31 4.03
N ILE A 94 -4.15 -10.37 2.83
CA ILE A 94 -2.73 -10.63 2.67
C ILE A 94 -2.03 -9.28 2.62
N VAL A 95 -1.01 -9.13 3.46
CA VAL A 95 -0.13 -7.96 3.48
C VAL A 95 1.23 -8.39 2.99
N PHE A 96 1.86 -7.53 2.20
CA PHE A 96 3.24 -7.71 1.79
C PHE A 96 4.13 -6.77 2.60
N GLY A 97 5.31 -7.23 2.99
CA GLY A 97 6.27 -6.33 3.62
C GLY A 97 7.66 -6.89 3.76
N ILE A 98 8.52 -6.11 4.39
CA ILE A 98 9.89 -6.48 4.72
C ILE A 98 9.92 -6.67 6.23
N VAL A 99 10.38 -7.82 6.70
CA VAL A 99 10.56 -8.04 8.14
C VAL A 99 11.78 -7.24 8.60
N LEU A 100 11.50 -6.14 9.29
CA LEU A 100 12.52 -5.27 9.88
C LEU A 100 12.72 -5.62 11.35
N ASP A 101 13.96 -5.47 11.82
CA ASP A 101 14.27 -5.54 13.25
C ASP A 101 13.62 -4.35 13.96
N TYR A 102 13.13 -4.54 15.19
CA TYR A 102 12.49 -3.50 15.99
C TYR A 102 13.42 -2.33 16.33
N ASN A 103 14.75 -2.54 16.21
CA ASN A 103 15.75 -1.49 16.42
C ASN A 103 15.98 -0.58 15.19
N LEU A 104 15.33 -0.84 14.06
CA LEU A 104 15.47 0.01 12.86
C LEU A 104 14.53 1.22 12.93
N TYR A 105 15.08 2.41 12.75
CA TYR A 105 14.36 3.67 12.77
C TYR A 105 13.91 4.11 11.37
N TRP A 106 13.00 5.08 11.34
CA TRP A 106 12.56 5.71 10.10
C TRP A 106 13.71 6.39 9.37
N GLY A 107 13.90 6.00 8.10
CA GLY A 107 14.96 6.54 7.25
C GLY A 107 16.23 5.70 7.22
N ASP A 108 16.35 4.72 8.12
CA ASP A 108 17.48 3.80 8.10
C ASP A 108 17.50 2.97 6.81
N ALA A 109 18.71 2.68 6.34
CA ALA A 109 18.90 1.82 5.19
C ALA A 109 18.43 0.40 5.52
N VAL A 110 17.69 -0.23 4.59
CA VAL A 110 17.26 -1.62 4.76
C VAL A 110 18.49 -2.54 4.76
N PRO A 111 18.70 -3.37 5.80
CA PRO A 111 19.86 -4.26 5.88
C PRO A 111 19.95 -5.22 4.69
N LYS A 112 21.15 -5.47 4.16
CA LYS A 112 21.37 -6.43 3.06
C LYS A 112 20.80 -7.82 3.40
N GLY A 113 20.28 -8.53 2.40
CA GLY A 113 19.75 -9.91 2.52
C GLY A 113 18.26 -10.05 2.88
N LYS A 114 17.60 -8.99 3.37
CA LYS A 114 16.13 -8.89 3.49
C LYS A 114 15.39 -9.14 2.17
N THR A 115 14.25 -9.80 2.27
CA THR A 115 13.32 -10.08 1.17
C THR A 115 11.92 -9.57 1.52
N TYR A 116 11.07 -9.44 0.50
CA TYR A 116 9.65 -9.26 0.71
C TYR A 116 9.01 -10.58 1.18
N PHE A 117 8.09 -10.47 2.11
CA PHE A 117 7.28 -11.54 2.66
C PHE A 117 5.81 -11.19 2.49
N ALA A 118 4.97 -12.22 2.45
CA ALA A 118 3.53 -12.07 2.49
C ALA A 118 3.00 -12.72 3.77
N SER A 119 2.10 -12.05 4.46
CA SER A 119 1.45 -12.54 5.67
C SER A 119 -0.05 -12.47 5.53
N LEU A 120 -0.74 -13.51 6.03
CA LEU A 120 -2.20 -13.52 6.13
C LEU A 120 -2.60 -12.91 7.47
N ASN A 121 -3.19 -11.73 7.45
CA ASN A 121 -3.54 -10.96 8.63
C ASN A 121 -5.05 -10.88 8.82
N ARG A 122 -5.50 -10.87 10.07
CA ARG A 122 -6.92 -10.74 10.40
C ARG A 122 -7.30 -9.26 10.40
N ALA A 123 -8.36 -8.93 9.68
CA ALA A 123 -9.06 -7.67 9.85
C ALA A 123 -9.86 -7.71 11.16
N VAL A 124 -9.55 -6.76 12.04
CA VAL A 124 -10.09 -6.69 13.39
C VAL A 124 -10.99 -5.46 13.52
N HIS A 125 -12.29 -5.71 13.72
CA HIS A 125 -13.30 -4.67 13.86
C HIS A 125 -13.77 -4.52 15.30
N GLU A 126 -13.82 -5.64 16.01
CA GLU A 126 -14.20 -5.77 17.41
C GLU A 126 -13.30 -4.96 18.36
N VAL A 127 -12.07 -4.67 17.97
CA VAL A 127 -11.07 -3.91 18.74
C VAL A 127 -10.68 -2.60 18.05
N TRP A 128 -11.61 -2.01 17.29
CA TRP A 128 -11.36 -0.75 16.59
C TRP A 128 -10.86 0.36 17.52
N GLU A 129 -11.45 0.50 18.71
CA GLU A 129 -11.08 1.54 19.67
C GLU A 129 -9.62 1.40 20.16
N GLU A 130 -9.16 0.16 20.38
CA GLU A 130 -7.76 -0.12 20.77
C GLU A 130 -6.79 0.18 19.62
N CYS A 131 -7.17 -0.18 18.40
CA CYS A 131 -6.39 0.17 17.22
C CYS A 131 -6.32 1.69 17.05
N GLU A 132 -7.44 2.39 17.16
CA GLU A 132 -7.51 3.85 17.08
C GLU A 132 -6.62 4.52 18.14
N ALA A 133 -6.63 4.00 19.38
CA ALA A 133 -5.79 4.47 20.47
C ALA A 133 -4.28 4.29 20.18
N THR A 134 -3.91 3.31 19.36
CA THR A 134 -2.52 3.06 18.94
C THR A 134 -1.98 4.16 18.02
N PHE A 135 -2.87 4.91 17.35
CA PHE A 135 -2.52 5.92 16.35
C PHE A 135 -3.04 7.33 16.74
N PRO A 136 -2.65 7.87 17.90
CA PRO A 136 -3.28 9.08 18.48
C PRO A 136 -3.10 10.33 17.61
N LYS A 137 -1.98 10.44 16.88
CA LYS A 137 -1.69 11.58 15.99
C LYS A 137 -2.61 11.67 14.77
N LEU A 138 -3.31 10.59 14.45
CA LEU A 138 -4.16 10.48 13.27
C LEU A 138 -5.64 10.31 13.63
N LYS A 139 -5.96 10.28 14.94
CA LYS A 139 -7.28 10.02 15.52
C LYS A 139 -8.42 10.86 14.90
N THR A 140 -8.18 12.14 14.63
CA THR A 140 -9.18 13.06 14.06
C THR A 140 -9.54 12.78 12.60
N LYS A 141 -8.76 11.95 11.88
CA LYS A 141 -8.99 11.59 10.48
C LYS A 141 -9.55 10.16 10.32
N PHE A 142 -9.72 9.44 11.42
CA PHE A 142 -10.09 8.02 11.39
C PHE A 142 -11.58 7.80 11.48
N ASN A 143 -12.04 6.86 10.67
CA ASN A 143 -13.42 6.45 10.64
C ASN A 143 -13.49 4.98 10.20
N VAL A 144 -14.22 4.15 10.95
CA VAL A 144 -14.46 2.72 10.64
C VAL A 144 -15.04 2.48 9.25
N SER A 145 -15.68 3.49 8.67
CA SER A 145 -16.20 3.43 7.31
C SER A 145 -15.05 3.50 6.31
N THR A 146 -14.09 4.42 6.45
CA THR A 146 -12.97 4.64 5.53
C THR A 146 -11.77 3.73 5.80
N HIS A 147 -11.57 3.31 7.04
CA HIS A 147 -10.40 2.56 7.49
C HIS A 147 -10.79 1.21 8.10
N TYR A 148 -9.79 0.35 8.26
CA TYR A 148 -9.86 -0.85 9.10
C TYR A 148 -8.48 -1.16 9.64
N CYS A 149 -8.43 -1.99 10.67
CA CYS A 149 -7.18 -2.44 11.26
C CYS A 149 -6.93 -3.89 10.93
N LEU A 150 -5.67 -4.22 10.75
CA LEU A 150 -5.17 -5.58 10.70
C LEU A 150 -4.42 -5.85 11.99
N TYR A 151 -4.70 -7.01 12.59
CA TYR A 151 -3.81 -7.56 13.61
C TYR A 151 -2.76 -8.39 12.88
N PRO A 152 -1.49 -7.96 12.86
CA PRO A 152 -0.47 -8.64 12.12
C PRO A 152 -0.11 -9.96 12.80
N ASN A 153 -0.03 -11.03 12.01
CA ASN A 153 0.57 -12.30 12.45
C ASN A 153 2.10 -12.25 12.39
N ASP A 154 2.67 -11.24 11.70
CA ASP A 154 4.11 -11.04 11.53
C ASP A 154 4.52 -9.59 11.83
N THR A 155 5.65 -9.39 12.50
CA THR A 155 6.14 -8.05 12.87
C THR A 155 6.91 -7.41 11.70
N PHE A 156 6.20 -6.95 10.67
CA PHE A 156 6.83 -6.12 9.64
C PHE A 156 7.31 -4.77 10.19
N GLY A 157 6.64 -4.27 11.24
CA GLY A 157 6.83 -2.92 11.75
C GLY A 157 6.75 -1.91 10.61
N HIS A 158 7.63 -0.92 10.61
CA HIS A 158 7.69 0.10 9.54
C HIS A 158 7.95 -0.47 8.14
N GLY A 159 8.40 -1.73 8.07
CA GLY A 159 8.64 -2.47 6.85
C GLY A 159 7.37 -2.92 6.12
N CYS A 160 6.15 -2.58 6.54
CA CYS A 160 4.91 -2.75 5.76
C CYS A 160 4.25 -1.43 5.31
N LEU A 161 4.82 -0.27 5.65
CA LEU A 161 4.17 1.00 5.32
C LEU A 161 4.07 1.23 3.80
N GLY A 162 2.88 1.66 3.36
CA GLY A 162 2.53 1.86 1.96
C GLY A 162 2.30 0.56 1.21
N SER A 163 2.36 -0.60 1.87
CA SER A 163 2.10 -1.87 1.23
C SER A 163 0.65 -2.05 0.84
N PRO A 164 0.41 -2.88 -0.19
CA PRO A 164 -0.92 -3.39 -0.46
C PRO A 164 -1.42 -4.27 0.68
N SER A 165 -2.64 -3.99 1.13
CA SER A 165 -3.51 -5.01 1.73
C SER A 165 -4.39 -5.56 0.61
N VAL A 166 -4.28 -6.86 0.35
CA VAL A 166 -4.98 -7.53 -0.74
C VAL A 166 -5.95 -8.57 -0.22
N GLY A 167 -7.03 -8.79 -0.94
CA GLY A 167 -7.92 -9.92 -0.67
C GLY A 167 -8.20 -10.72 -1.93
N VAL A 168 -8.59 -11.97 -1.71
CA VAL A 168 -8.78 -12.98 -2.77
C VAL A 168 -10.26 -13.25 -2.95
N ASN A 169 -10.80 -12.95 -4.12
CA ASN A 169 -12.22 -13.17 -4.37
C ASN A 169 -12.60 -14.66 -4.52
N ARG A 170 -13.91 -14.95 -4.54
CA ARG A 170 -14.42 -16.33 -4.74
C ARG A 170 -13.93 -17.00 -6.02
N LYS A 171 -13.41 -16.23 -6.99
CA LYS A 171 -12.82 -16.70 -8.25
C LYS A 171 -11.28 -16.80 -8.19
N GLY A 172 -10.68 -16.69 -7.01
CA GLY A 172 -9.23 -16.74 -6.82
C GLY A 172 -8.46 -15.48 -7.26
N ASN A 173 -9.14 -14.38 -7.63
CA ASN A 173 -8.45 -13.17 -8.06
C ASN A 173 -8.00 -12.34 -6.86
N ILE A 174 -6.73 -11.93 -6.89
CA ILE A 174 -6.14 -11.00 -5.93
C ILE A 174 -6.49 -9.57 -6.34
N ASN A 175 -7.02 -8.78 -5.41
CA ASN A 175 -7.34 -7.37 -5.63
C ASN A 175 -6.84 -6.51 -4.48
N LEU A 176 -6.45 -5.27 -4.77
CA LEU A 176 -6.08 -4.28 -3.77
C LEU A 176 -7.33 -3.84 -3.00
N VAL A 177 -7.39 -4.14 -1.71
CA VAL A 177 -8.52 -3.75 -0.84
C VAL A 177 -8.16 -2.58 0.08
N GLY A 178 -6.87 -2.37 0.35
CA GLY A 178 -6.41 -1.21 1.09
C GLY A 178 -4.92 -0.93 0.96
N VAL A 179 -4.48 0.17 1.56
CA VAL A 179 -3.07 0.57 1.67
C VAL A 179 -2.73 0.76 3.14
N ILE A 180 -1.62 0.19 3.61
CA ILE A 180 -1.18 0.39 4.99
C ILE A 180 -0.64 1.80 5.13
N ILE A 181 -1.32 2.63 5.92
CA ILE A 181 -0.99 4.04 6.18
C ILE A 181 -0.42 4.28 7.57
N GLY A 182 -0.54 3.29 8.46
CA GLY A 182 0.06 3.31 9.79
C GLY A 182 0.41 1.89 10.22
N THR A 183 1.47 1.74 10.98
CA THR A 183 1.92 0.45 11.49
C THR A 183 2.68 0.64 12.80
N THR A 184 2.61 -0.36 13.66
CA THR A 184 3.40 -0.45 14.88
C THR A 184 4.11 -1.80 14.93
N SER A 185 5.29 -1.86 15.53
CA SER A 185 6.11 -3.08 15.53
C SER A 185 5.49 -4.24 16.31
N THR A 186 4.59 -3.96 17.25
CA THR A 186 4.01 -4.95 18.18
C THR A 186 2.48 -4.87 18.27
N GLY A 187 1.83 -4.06 17.43
CA GLY A 187 0.41 -3.75 17.54
C GLY A 187 -0.27 -3.88 16.19
N TYR A 188 -1.16 -2.93 15.90
CA TYR A 188 -2.00 -2.99 14.70
C TYR A 188 -1.32 -2.37 13.48
N ASP A 189 -1.75 -2.81 12.30
CA ASP A 189 -1.58 -2.11 11.03
C ASP A 189 -2.88 -1.39 10.68
N LEU A 190 -2.79 -0.09 10.41
CA LEU A 190 -3.92 0.72 9.98
C LEU A 190 -3.97 0.81 8.46
N VAL A 191 -5.15 0.53 7.91
CA VAL A 191 -5.38 0.43 6.48
C VAL A 191 -6.49 1.38 6.04
N ILE A 192 -6.22 2.19 5.02
CA ILE A 192 -7.25 2.93 4.29
C ILE A 192 -7.88 2.02 3.22
N LYS A 193 -9.20 2.02 3.12
CA LYS A 193 -9.93 1.22 2.13
C LYS A 193 -9.83 1.85 0.75
N ILE A 194 -9.41 1.07 -0.24
CA ILE A 194 -9.34 1.51 -1.64
C ILE A 194 -10.70 1.96 -2.18
N SER A 195 -11.81 1.37 -1.70
CA SER A 195 -13.15 1.73 -2.14
C SER A 195 -13.49 3.21 -1.95
N TYR A 196 -12.86 3.88 -0.97
CA TYR A 196 -13.04 5.31 -0.72
C TYR A 196 -12.17 6.19 -1.61
N LEU A 197 -11.10 5.63 -2.17
CA LEU A 197 -10.15 6.33 -3.02
C LEU A 197 -10.44 6.10 -4.51
N ASP A 198 -11.33 5.18 -4.87
CA ASP A 198 -11.54 4.74 -6.25
C ASP A 198 -11.81 5.88 -7.25
N LYS A 199 -12.74 6.79 -6.92
CA LYS A 199 -13.02 7.95 -7.78
C LYS A 199 -11.78 8.81 -7.94
N TRP A 200 -11.10 9.10 -6.84
CA TRP A 200 -9.88 9.90 -6.85
C TRP A 200 -8.77 9.26 -7.67
N ILE A 201 -8.55 7.95 -7.51
CA ILE A 201 -7.61 7.12 -8.26
C ILE A 201 -7.95 7.18 -9.75
N LYS A 202 -9.18 6.84 -10.14
CA LYS A 202 -9.58 6.79 -11.55
C LYS A 202 -9.44 8.14 -12.24
N THR A 203 -9.76 9.24 -11.57
CA THR A 203 -9.60 10.59 -12.15
C THR A 203 -8.13 11.00 -12.33
N ARG A 204 -7.18 10.37 -11.63
CA ARG A 204 -5.75 10.76 -11.58
C ARG A 204 -4.80 9.69 -12.08
N SER A 205 -5.33 8.63 -12.68
CA SER A 205 -4.58 7.50 -13.22
C SER A 205 -5.09 7.17 -14.62
N LEU A 206 -4.33 6.39 -15.38
CA LEU A 206 -4.71 5.97 -16.73
C LEU A 206 -5.93 5.03 -16.73
N LEU A 207 -6.32 4.52 -15.56
CA LEU A 207 -7.52 3.71 -15.37
C LEU A 207 -8.81 4.45 -15.72
N GLY A 208 -8.86 5.78 -15.53
CA GLY A 208 -10.03 6.59 -15.91
C GLY A 208 -10.19 6.76 -17.41
N SER A 209 -9.09 6.87 -18.15
CA SER A 209 -9.10 7.03 -19.61
C SER A 209 -9.63 5.81 -20.35
N GLN A 210 -9.50 4.61 -19.77
CA GLN A 210 -10.04 3.37 -20.34
C GLN A 210 -11.56 3.23 -20.17
N MET A 211 -12.19 3.97 -19.25
CA MET A 211 -13.65 3.95 -19.04
C MET A 211 -14.43 4.80 -20.06
N ILE A 212 -13.77 5.71 -20.78
CA ILE A 212 -14.42 6.56 -21.81
C ILE A 212 -14.50 5.82 -23.16
N LEU A 213 -13.76 4.72 -23.32
CA LEU A 213 -13.60 3.98 -24.58
C LEU A 213 -14.32 2.62 -24.59
N GLN A 214 -15.21 2.35 -23.64
CA GLN A 214 -16.08 1.16 -23.57
C GLN A 214 -17.54 1.58 -23.45
#